data_AF-A0A413L2Q0-F1
#
_entry.id   AF-A0A413L2Q0-F1
#
_cell.length_a   1.000
_cell.length_b   1.000
_cell.length_c   1.000
_cell.angle_alpha   90.00
_cell.angle_beta   90.00
_cell.angle_gamma   90.00
#
_symmetry.space_group_name_H-M   'P 1'
#
loop_
_entity.id
_entity.type
_entity.pdbx_description
1 polymer ?
#
loop_
_entity_poly.entity_id
_entity_poly.type
_entity_poly.pdbx_seq_one_letter_code
_entity_poly.pdbx_strand_id
1 'polypeptide(L)' 'MDKSKVWGHTELARLYFPGILPKSASAQLSLWIRRDEELLDDLKKAGYRKGQRMFTPRQVEILVDHLGDPETWNI' A
#
# COMPACT_ATOMS: atom_id res chain seq x y z
N MET A 1 6.52 0.18 11.38
CA MET A 1 7.00 0.71 10.08
C MET A 1 7.11 2.24 10.12
N ASP A 2 8.10 2.86 9.47
CA ASP A 2 8.20 4.33 9.39
C ASP A 2 7.20 4.92 8.38
N LYS A 3 6.10 5.48 8.88
CA LYS A 3 5.02 6.10 8.08
C LYS A 3 5.42 7.46 7.48
N SER A 4 6.46 8.10 8.00
CA SER A 4 6.92 9.43 7.55
C SER A 4 7.79 9.36 6.29
N LYS A 5 8.20 8.15 5.90
CA LYS A 5 9.04 7.88 4.73
C LYS A 5 8.19 7.71 3.46
N VAL A 6 8.77 8.08 2.32
CA VAL A 6 8.27 7.67 0.99
C VAL A 6 8.61 6.21 0.74
N TRP A 7 7.62 5.42 0.35
CA TRP A 7 7.81 3.98 0.12
C TRP A 7 7.68 3.62 -1.35
N GLY A 8 8.57 2.76 -1.84
CA GLY A 8 8.37 2.13 -3.15
C GLY A 8 7.14 1.23 -3.14
N HIS A 9 6.37 1.19 -4.23
CA HIS A 9 5.17 0.35 -4.31
C HIS A 9 5.49 -1.13 -4.01
N THR A 10 6.55 -1.66 -4.62
CA THR A 10 7.01 -3.03 -4.36
C THR A 10 7.66 -3.18 -2.99
N GLU A 11 8.33 -2.15 -2.48
CA GLU A 11 8.94 -2.16 -1.15
C GLU A 11 7.85 -2.30 -0.07
N LEU A 12 6.82 -1.45 -0.14
CA LEU A 12 5.66 -1.49 0.75
C LEU A 12 4.90 -2.80 0.61
N ALA A 13 4.67 -3.27 -0.62
CA ALA A 13 3.98 -4.53 -0.86
C ALA A 13 4.70 -5.74 -0.24
N ARG A 14 6.04 -5.74 -0.19
CA ARG A 14 6.79 -6.82 0.46
C ARG A 14 6.62 -6.82 1.99
N LEU A 15 6.32 -5.68 2.59
CA LEU A 15 6.00 -5.61 4.02
C LEU A 15 4.64 -6.25 4.30
N TYR A 16 3.64 -5.93 3.48
CA TYR A 16 2.29 -6.52 3.60
C TYR A 16 2.23 -8.00 3.21
N PHE A 17 3.09 -8.46 2.30
CA PHE A 17 3.04 -9.82 1.77
C PHE A 17 4.40 -10.51 1.91
N PRO A 18 4.86 -10.79 3.15
CA PRO A 18 6.14 -11.45 3.37
C PRO A 18 6.12 -12.87 2.77
N GLY A 19 7.21 -13.27 2.13
CA GLY A 19 7.34 -14.60 1.51
C GLY A 19 6.77 -14.72 0.08
N ILE A 20 6.10 -13.69 -0.43
CA ILE A 20 5.60 -13.66 -1.81
C ILE A 20 6.65 -13.04 -2.76
N LEU A 21 6.72 -13.56 -3.99
CA LEU A 21 7.59 -12.97 -5.02
C LEU A 21 7.28 -11.47 -5.22
N PRO A 22 8.28 -10.61 -5.43
CA PRO A 22 8.10 -9.14 -5.43
C PRO A 22 7.03 -8.64 -6.41
N LYS A 23 6.96 -9.25 -7.60
CA LYS A 23 5.97 -8.92 -8.62
C LYS A 23 4.55 -9.32 -8.17
N SER A 24 4.42 -10.46 -7.52
CA SER A 24 3.16 -10.98 -6.99
C SER A 24 2.69 -10.17 -5.77
N ALA A 25 3.59 -9.81 -4.86
CA ALA A 25 3.29 -8.93 -3.73
C ALA A 25 2.75 -7.57 -4.21
N SER A 26 3.44 -6.97 -5.19
CA SER A 26 2.98 -5.73 -5.83
C SER A 26 1.60 -5.89 -6.47
N ALA A 27 1.34 -6.99 -7.18
CA ALA A 27 0.04 -7.23 -7.78
C ALA A 27 -1.06 -7.40 -6.72
N GLN A 28 -0.77 -8.10 -5.61
CA GLN A 28 -1.70 -8.26 -4.49
C GLN A 28 -2.01 -6.91 -3.82
N LEU A 29 -1.02 -6.09 -3.51
CA LEU A 29 -1.28 -4.75 -2.93
C LEU A 29 -2.19 -3.91 -3.83
N SER A 30 -1.92 -3.91 -5.14
CA SER A 30 -2.79 -3.24 -6.12
C SER A 30 -4.20 -3.82 -6.19
N LEU A 31 -4.38 -5.12 -5.92
CA LEU A 31 -5.70 -5.76 -5.87
C LEU A 31 -6.46 -5.33 -4.62
N TRP A 32 -5.81 -5.35 -3.46
CA TRP A 32 -6.40 -4.91 -2.19
C TRP A 32 -6.84 -3.44 -2.26
N ILE A 33 -5.99 -2.55 -2.77
CA ILE A 33 -6.33 -1.14 -3.01
C ILE A 33 -7.54 -0.99 -3.94
N ARG A 34 -7.72 -1.85 -4.96
CA ARG A 34 -8.85 -1.75 -5.89
C ARG A 34 -10.14 -2.35 -5.36
N ARG A 35 -10.04 -3.31 -4.46
CA ARG A 35 -11.18 -4.03 -3.88
C ARG A 35 -11.88 -3.18 -2.81
N ASP A 36 -11.12 -2.34 -2.13
CA ASP A 36 -11.61 -1.39 -1.16
C ASP A 36 -11.85 -0.03 -1.83
N GLU A 37 -13.13 0.27 -2.09
CA GLU A 37 -13.52 1.50 -2.78
C GLU A 37 -13.24 2.77 -1.96
N GLU A 38 -13.34 2.67 -0.63
CA GLU A 38 -13.11 3.79 0.29
C GLU A 38 -11.62 4.12 0.36
N LEU A 39 -10.78 3.10 0.54
CA LEU A 39 -9.33 3.21 0.46
C LEU A 39 -8.89 3.84 -0.87
N LEU A 40 -9.43 3.36 -1.99
CA LEU A 40 -9.08 3.89 -3.30
C LEU A 40 -9.46 5.37 -3.45
N ASP A 41 -10.63 5.78 -2.93
CA ASP A 41 -11.10 7.15 -3.00
C ASP A 41 -10.23 8.09 -2.14
N ASP A 42 -9.90 7.69 -0.91
CA ASP A 42 -9.01 8.44 -0.04
C ASP A 42 -7.60 8.57 -0.62
N LEU A 43 -7.08 7.49 -1.21
CA LEU A 43 -5.81 7.53 -1.94
C LEU A 43 -5.86 8.53 -3.11
N LYS A 44 -6.94 8.53 -3.90
CA LYS A 44 -7.11 9.48 -5.01
C LYS A 44 -7.18 10.92 -4.53
N LYS A 45 -7.89 11.20 -3.42
CA LYS A 45 -7.91 12.52 -2.77
C LYS A 45 -6.51 12.94 -2.31
N ALA A 46 -5.68 11.99 -1.88
CA ALA A 46 -4.26 12.20 -1.57
C ALA A 46 -3.33 12.16 -2.81
N GLY A 47 -3.88 12.26 -4.02
CA GLY A 47 -3.12 12.37 -5.27
C GLY A 47 -2.60 11.06 -5.85
N TYR A 48 -3.09 9.91 -5.39
CA TYR A 48 -2.74 8.59 -5.94
C TYR A 48 -3.08 8.51 -7.43
N ARG A 49 -2.13 8.02 -8.23
CA ARG A 49 -2.31 7.79 -9.66
C ARG A 49 -2.06 6.32 -10.00
N LYS A 50 -2.88 5.79 -10.90
CA LYS A 50 -2.68 4.44 -11.44
C LYS A 50 -1.28 4.32 -12.04
N GLY A 51 -0.53 3.29 -11.60
CA GLY A 51 0.82 3.03 -12.08
C GLY A 51 1.92 3.83 -11.39
N GLN A 52 1.62 4.60 -10.34
CA GLN A 52 2.67 5.23 -9.53
C GLN A 52 3.58 4.17 -8.91
N ARG A 53 4.87 4.48 -8.84
CA ARG A 53 5.90 3.57 -8.30
C ARG A 53 6.23 3.86 -6.83
N MET A 54 5.77 4.98 -6.30
CA MET A 54 6.09 5.47 -4.96
C MET A 54 4.81 5.92 -4.28
N PHE A 55 4.72 5.69 -2.97
CA PHE A 55 3.69 6.21 -2.11
C PHE A 55 4.26 7.34 -1.27
N THR A 56 3.55 8.47 -1.23
CA THR A 56 3.89 9.58 -0.33
C THR A 56 3.59 9.18 1.12
N PRO A 57 4.18 9.85 2.14
CA PRO A 57 3.87 9.57 3.54
C PRO A 57 2.37 9.61 3.84
N ARG A 58 1.65 10.58 3.26
CA ARG A 58 0.19 10.66 3.39
C ARG A 58 -0.55 9.46 2.81
N GLN A 59 -0.10 8.93 1.67
CA GLN A 59 -0.71 7.73 1.07
C GLN A 59 -0.37 6.47 1.86
N VAL A 60 0.81 6.43 2.49
CA VAL A 60 1.22 5.35 3.39
C VAL A 60 0.37 5.34 4.65
N GLU A 61 0.11 6.50 5.26
CA GLU A 61 -0.85 6.62 6.37
C GLU A 61 -2.20 6.04 6.00
N ILE A 62 -2.78 6.47 4.87
CA ILE A 62 -4.09 5.97 4.40
C ILE A 62 -4.06 4.45 4.20
N LEU A 63 -3.01 3.89 3.59
CA LEU A 63 -2.87 2.45 3.44
C LEU A 63 -2.83 1.72 4.79
N VAL A 64 -2.10 2.26 5.76
CA VAL A 64 -2.02 1.67 7.10
C VAL A 64 -3.32 1.85 7.89
N ASP A 65 -4.08 2.91 7.67
CA ASP A 65 -5.34 3.13 8.36
C ASP A 65 -6.43 2.16 7.87
N HIS A 66 -6.44 1.86 6.56
CA HIS A 66 -7.42 0.95 5.94
C HIS A 66 -7.01 -0.53 6.00
N LEU A 67 -5.76 -0.84 5.70
CA LEU A 67 -5.25 -2.21 5.73
C LEU A 67 -4.73 -2.56 7.14
N GLY A 68 -4.14 -1.63 7.87
CA GLY A 68 -3.45 -1.93 9.13
C GLY A 68 -1.93 -1.92 8.94
N ASP A 69 -1.21 -2.01 10.07
CA ASP A 69 0.26 -1.93 10.05
C ASP A 69 0.86 -3.22 9.47
N PRO A 70 1.73 -3.15 8.44
CA PRO A 70 2.36 -4.32 7.84
C PRO A 70 3.07 -5.24 8.83
N GLU A 71 3.58 -4.72 9.95
CA GLU A 71 4.26 -5.53 10.97
C GLU A 71 3.29 -6.42 11.75
N THR A 72 2.01 -6.04 11.79
CA THR A 72 0.92 -6.77 12.47
C THR A 72 -0.09 -7.39 11.50
N TRP A 73 0.16 -7.23 10.20
CA TRP A 73 -0.75 -7.63 9.14
C TRP A 73 -0.77 -9.14 9.00
N ASN A 74 -1.91 -9.73 9.32
CA ASN A 74 -2.20 -11.15 9.13
C ASN A 74 -3.33 -11.28 8.10
N ILE A 75 -3.03 -11.90 6.95
CA ILE A 75 -4.01 -12.39 5.97
C ILE A 75 -4.02 -13.90 6.02
#